data_AF-A0AAV0GPJ2-F1
#
_entry.id   AF-A0AAV0GPJ2-F1
#
_cell.length_a   1.000
_cell.length_b   1.000
_cell.length_c   1.000
_cell.angle_alpha   90.00
_cell.angle_beta   90.00
_cell.angle_gamma   90.00
#
_symmetry.space_group_name_H-M   'P 1'
#
loop_
_entity.id
_entity.type
_entity.pdbx_description
1 polymer ?
#
loop_
_entity_poly.entity_id
_entity_poly.type
_entity_poly.pdbx_seq_one_letter_code
_entity_poly.pdbx_strand_id
1 'polypeptide(L)'
;MVGSIETMGSPDNNNHQQQQNGYSSAHHSTNGTNSGQEEKLDELRRLLGKADGDPLRIVGVGAGAWGSVFAALLQDSYGQFRDKIQIRIWRRAGRAVDRSTAEHLFEVINSREDVLRRLIRRCAYLKYVEARLGDRTLYADEILKDGFCINMIDTPLCPMKVVTNLQEAVWDADIVVNGVPSTDTREVFEEISVYWKERISMPIIISLAKGIEAALSPVPHIITPTQMIKLATGVPMENILYLGGPNIAAEIYNKEYANARICGAEKWRKPIANFLRQPHFIVWDNSDLITHEVMGGLKNVYAIGAGLIAKLFALLFPRCDRRKLAY
;
A
#
# COMPACT_ATOMS: atom_id res chain seq x y z
N MET A 1 -36.21 -48.28 43.04
CA MET A 1 -37.45 -49.06 43.27
C MET A 1 -38.47 -48.61 42.25
N VAL A 2 -39.15 -49.61 41.69
CA VAL A 2 -39.98 -49.59 40.47
C VAL A 2 -41.43 -49.19 40.79
N GLY A 3 -42.13 -48.60 39.82
CA GLY A 3 -43.59 -48.54 39.73
C GLY A 3 -44.08 -47.19 39.16
N SER A 4 -44.97 -47.07 38.18
CA SER A 4 -45.86 -48.03 37.51
C SER A 4 -46.33 -47.48 36.14
N ILE A 5 -46.87 -48.40 35.34
CA ILE A 5 -47.34 -48.33 33.94
C ILE A 5 -48.85 -48.05 33.89
N GLU A 6 -49.36 -47.46 32.79
CA GLU A 6 -50.60 -47.81 32.03
C GLU A 6 -50.82 -46.76 30.89
N THR A 7 -50.57 -47.04 29.59
CA THR A 7 -51.44 -47.60 28.51
C THR A 7 -52.78 -46.88 28.31
N MET A 8 -53.33 -46.57 27.13
CA MET A 8 -53.09 -46.89 25.71
C MET A 8 -53.97 -45.94 24.86
N GLY A 9 -53.63 -45.70 23.58
CA GLY A 9 -54.59 -45.15 22.60
C GLY A 9 -53.97 -44.46 21.39
N SER A 10 -53.67 -45.23 20.33
CA SER A 10 -53.44 -44.73 18.96
C SER A 10 -54.77 -44.75 18.17
N PRO A 11 -54.91 -43.99 17.07
CA PRO A 11 -54.43 -44.53 15.79
C PRO A 11 -53.70 -43.52 14.88
N ASP A 12 -52.75 -44.10 14.14
CA ASP A 12 -52.15 -43.76 12.85
C ASP A 12 -52.63 -42.52 12.07
N ASN A 13 -51.67 -41.70 11.65
CA ASN A 13 -51.51 -41.47 10.21
C ASN A 13 -50.07 -41.15 9.81
N ASN A 14 -49.63 -41.85 8.77
CA ASN A 14 -48.29 -41.81 8.18
C ASN A 14 -47.94 -40.45 7.58
N ASN A 15 -46.71 -39.99 7.81
CA ASN A 15 -45.89 -39.41 6.75
C ASN A 15 -44.40 -39.52 7.10
N HIS A 16 -43.76 -40.50 6.45
CA HIS A 16 -42.32 -40.60 6.36
C HIS A 16 -41.76 -39.46 5.50
N GLN A 17 -40.76 -38.75 6.01
CA GLN A 17 -39.58 -38.40 5.22
C GLN A 17 -38.39 -38.07 6.14
N GLN A 18 -37.25 -38.64 5.76
CA GLN A 18 -36.05 -38.87 6.56
C GLN A 18 -35.23 -37.60 6.81
N GLN A 19 -34.66 -37.51 8.02
CA GLN A 19 -33.51 -36.68 8.36
C GLN A 19 -32.28 -37.14 7.58
N GLN A 20 -31.64 -36.21 6.86
CA GLN A 20 -30.19 -36.26 6.60
C GLN A 20 -29.59 -34.88 6.85
N ASN A 21 -28.57 -34.88 7.71
CA ASN A 21 -27.70 -33.76 8.02
C ASN A 21 -27.00 -33.23 6.75
N GLY A 22 -27.06 -31.92 6.53
CA GLY A 22 -26.32 -31.23 5.50
C GLY A 22 -25.92 -29.84 5.98
N TYR A 23 -24.61 -29.66 6.16
CA TYR A 23 -23.92 -28.43 6.53
C TYR A 23 -24.52 -27.15 5.93
N SER A 24 -25.09 -26.29 6.79
CA SER A 24 -25.42 -24.91 6.42
C SER A 24 -24.14 -24.11 6.25
N SER A 25 -23.91 -23.65 5.01
CA SER A 25 -22.86 -22.72 4.63
C SER A 25 -22.90 -21.48 5.52
N ALA A 26 -21.81 -21.24 6.25
CA ALA A 26 -21.58 -20.01 6.98
C ALA A 26 -21.40 -18.86 5.97
N HIS A 27 -22.46 -18.07 5.78
CA HIS A 27 -22.31 -16.71 5.28
C HIS A 27 -21.48 -15.92 6.30
N HIS A 28 -20.19 -15.76 6.02
CA HIS A 28 -19.30 -14.90 6.78
C HIS A 28 -19.83 -13.45 6.75
N SER A 29 -19.98 -12.89 7.94
CA SER A 29 -20.43 -11.54 8.26
C SER A 29 -19.50 -10.45 7.69
N THR A 30 -19.81 -9.92 6.52
CA THR A 30 -19.16 -8.73 5.92
C THR A 30 -19.64 -7.38 6.49
N ASN A 31 -20.70 -7.36 7.30
CA ASN A 31 -21.29 -6.10 7.78
C ASN A 31 -20.50 -5.42 8.92
N GLY A 32 -19.78 -6.18 9.77
CA GLY A 32 -19.09 -5.62 10.95
C GLY A 32 -17.74 -4.95 10.66
N THR A 33 -17.06 -5.36 9.59
CA THR A 33 -15.78 -4.75 9.18
C THR A 33 -15.99 -3.46 8.38
N ASN A 34 -17.07 -3.41 7.58
CA ASN A 34 -17.39 -2.26 6.75
C ASN A 34 -17.80 -1.04 7.59
N SER A 35 -18.57 -1.24 8.66
CA SER A 35 -18.98 -0.15 9.56
C SER A 35 -17.79 0.52 10.25
N GLY A 36 -16.78 -0.26 10.67
CA GLY A 36 -15.58 0.28 11.32
C GLY A 36 -14.63 1.01 10.36
N GLN A 37 -14.56 0.60 9.09
CA GLN A 37 -13.77 1.33 8.08
C GLN A 37 -14.45 2.65 7.70
N GLU A 38 -15.77 2.64 7.52
CA GLU A 38 -16.53 3.85 7.20
C GLU A 38 -16.42 4.89 8.33
N GLU A 39 -16.54 4.47 9.59
CA GLU A 39 -16.39 5.36 10.75
C GLU A 39 -15.00 6.03 10.80
N LYS A 40 -13.93 5.27 10.56
CA LYS A 40 -12.56 5.81 10.47
C LYS A 40 -12.41 6.83 9.35
N LEU A 41 -13.03 6.58 8.19
CA LEU A 41 -13.01 7.48 7.06
C LEU A 41 -13.76 8.78 7.37
N ASP A 42 -14.94 8.68 7.97
CA ASP A 42 -15.77 9.83 8.33
C ASP A 42 -15.11 10.66 9.45
N GLU A 43 -14.45 10.02 10.42
CA GLU A 43 -13.65 10.71 11.43
C GLU A 43 -12.54 11.57 10.79
N LEU A 44 -11.78 11.00 9.84
CA LEU A 44 -10.71 11.71 9.16
C LEU A 44 -11.24 12.84 8.27
N ARG A 45 -12.36 12.62 7.56
CA ARG A 45 -13.04 13.63 6.75
C ARG A 45 -13.48 14.82 7.61
N ARG A 46 -14.09 14.56 8.77
CA ARG A 46 -14.50 15.60 9.72
C ARG A 46 -13.31 16.40 10.25
N LEU A 47 -12.19 15.74 10.57
CA LEU A 47 -10.97 16.42 11.02
C LEU A 47 -10.36 17.33 9.94
N LEU A 48 -10.54 16.98 8.67
CA LEU A 48 -10.14 17.80 7.52
C LEU A 48 -11.19 18.86 7.13
N GLY A 49 -12.28 18.99 7.90
CA GLY A 49 -13.34 19.97 7.63
C GLY A 49 -14.12 19.69 6.35
N LYS A 50 -14.17 18.43 5.91
CA LYS A 50 -14.89 18.03 4.69
C LYS A 50 -16.39 18.11 4.88
N ALA A 51 -17.07 18.78 3.94
CA ALA A 51 -18.52 18.81 3.89
C ALA A 51 -19.09 17.49 3.32
N ASP A 52 -20.39 17.26 3.53
CA ASP A 52 -21.10 16.16 2.90
C ASP A 52 -21.04 16.28 1.37
N GLY A 53 -20.70 15.18 0.71
CA GLY A 53 -20.45 15.15 -0.74
C GLY A 53 -19.06 15.66 -1.19
N ASP A 54 -18.22 16.22 -0.30
CA ASP A 54 -16.81 16.47 -0.60
C ASP A 54 -15.95 15.25 -0.23
N PRO A 55 -15.38 14.52 -1.21
CA PRO A 55 -14.58 13.34 -0.93
C PRO A 55 -13.21 13.71 -0.39
N LEU A 56 -12.65 12.84 0.43
CA LEU A 56 -11.23 12.85 0.79
C LEU A 56 -10.40 12.47 -0.43
N ARG A 57 -9.49 13.33 -0.86
CA ARG A 57 -8.64 13.10 -2.03
C ARG A 57 -7.22 12.75 -1.61
N ILE A 58 -6.80 11.53 -1.94
CA ILE A 58 -5.46 11.02 -1.64
C ILE A 58 -4.69 10.80 -2.94
N VAL A 59 -3.48 11.35 -3.02
CA VAL A 59 -2.56 11.10 -4.12
C VAL A 59 -1.29 10.40 -3.64
N GLY A 60 -0.93 9.29 -4.27
CA GLY A 60 0.41 8.72 -4.17
C GLY A 60 1.34 9.33 -5.21
N VAL A 61 2.38 10.06 -4.79
CA VAL A 61 3.41 10.60 -5.68
C VAL A 61 4.54 9.58 -5.75
N GLY A 62 4.61 8.83 -6.85
CA GLY A 62 5.63 7.79 -7.06
C GLY A 62 5.04 6.39 -7.11
N ALA A 63 5.20 5.73 -8.26
CA ALA A 63 4.73 4.37 -8.53
C ALA A 63 5.82 3.31 -8.37
N GLY A 64 6.65 3.44 -7.33
CA GLY A 64 7.56 2.37 -6.90
C GLY A 64 6.79 1.18 -6.32
N ALA A 65 7.49 0.11 -5.95
CA ALA A 65 6.84 -1.08 -5.36
C ALA A 65 6.05 -0.70 -4.10
N TRP A 66 6.70 -0.01 -3.15
CA TRP A 66 6.06 0.39 -1.90
C TRP A 66 4.96 1.45 -2.09
N GLY A 67 5.17 2.48 -2.91
CA GLY A 67 4.14 3.50 -3.19
C GLY A 67 2.90 2.92 -3.87
N SER A 68 3.09 1.98 -4.80
CA SER A 68 1.98 1.30 -5.49
C SER A 68 1.22 0.37 -4.55
N VAL A 69 1.92 -0.39 -3.69
CA VAL A 69 1.28 -1.24 -2.68
C VAL A 69 0.53 -0.39 -1.66
N PHE A 70 1.10 0.71 -1.19
CA PHE A 70 0.43 1.58 -0.23
C PHE A 70 -0.87 2.16 -0.80
N ALA A 71 -0.84 2.64 -2.05
CA ALA A 71 -2.06 3.08 -2.74
C ALA A 71 -3.07 1.93 -2.91
N ALA A 72 -2.60 0.72 -3.25
CA ALA A 72 -3.44 -0.45 -3.40
C ALA A 72 -4.09 -0.89 -2.07
N LEU A 73 -3.39 -0.80 -0.93
CA LEU A 73 -3.93 -1.06 0.40
C LEU A 73 -5.06 -0.09 0.76
N LEU A 74 -4.87 1.20 0.47
CA LEU A 74 -5.93 2.19 0.67
C LEU A 74 -7.12 1.92 -0.24
N GLN A 75 -6.86 1.56 -1.51
CA GLN A 75 -7.89 1.23 -2.49
C GLN A 75 -8.68 -0.03 -2.09
N ASP A 76 -8.03 -1.04 -1.52
CA ASP A 76 -8.67 -2.26 -1.04
C ASP A 76 -9.56 -1.98 0.19
N SER A 77 -9.07 -1.16 1.13
CA SER A 77 -9.84 -0.86 2.36
C SER A 77 -10.98 0.13 2.16
N TYR A 78 -10.78 1.15 1.32
CA TYR A 78 -11.70 2.29 1.27
C TYR A 78 -12.34 2.49 -0.11
N GLY A 79 -11.90 1.74 -1.13
CA GLY A 79 -12.34 1.92 -2.52
C GLY A 79 -13.81 1.65 -2.80
N GLN A 80 -14.52 1.02 -1.86
CA GLN A 80 -15.97 0.84 -1.93
C GLN A 80 -16.75 2.15 -1.68
N PHE A 81 -16.19 3.09 -0.92
CA PHE A 81 -16.82 4.37 -0.53
C PHE A 81 -16.51 5.49 -1.53
N ARG A 82 -16.82 5.28 -2.82
CA ARG A 82 -16.38 6.15 -3.94
C ARG A 82 -16.85 7.61 -3.84
N ASP A 83 -17.94 7.85 -3.14
CA ASP A 83 -18.52 9.16 -2.83
C ASP A 83 -17.78 9.87 -1.69
N LYS A 84 -17.11 9.13 -0.80
CA LYS A 84 -16.39 9.65 0.36
C LYS A 84 -14.88 9.76 0.16
N ILE A 85 -14.29 8.96 -0.73
CA ILE A 85 -12.83 8.95 -0.93
C ILE A 85 -12.46 8.70 -2.39
N GLN A 86 -11.43 9.42 -2.84
CA GLN A 86 -10.80 9.26 -4.15
C GLN A 86 -9.30 9.06 -3.98
N ILE A 87 -8.81 7.94 -4.51
CA ILE A 87 -7.39 7.59 -4.47
C ILE A 87 -6.85 7.59 -5.89
N ARG A 88 -5.74 8.27 -6.09
CA ARG A 88 -5.01 8.28 -7.36
C ARG A 88 -3.52 8.14 -7.12
N ILE A 89 -2.81 7.65 -8.13
CA ILE A 89 -1.35 7.53 -8.09
C ILE A 89 -0.75 8.29 -9.27
N TRP A 90 0.23 9.13 -8.99
CA TRP A 90 1.03 9.81 -9.99
C TRP A 90 2.26 9.01 -10.34
N ARG A 91 2.55 8.95 -11.64
CA ARG A 91 3.76 8.36 -12.20
C ARG A 91 4.24 9.21 -13.38
N ARG A 92 5.56 9.44 -13.46
CA ARG A 92 6.20 9.97 -14.68
C ARG A 92 5.89 9.06 -15.88
N ALA A 93 5.33 9.64 -16.94
CA ALA A 93 5.01 8.92 -18.17
C ALA A 93 6.26 8.51 -18.95
N GLY A 94 6.11 7.58 -19.89
CA GLY A 94 7.13 7.31 -20.91
C GLY A 94 8.21 6.30 -20.52
N ARG A 95 8.16 5.70 -19.31
CA ARG A 95 9.05 4.57 -18.99
C ARG A 95 8.56 3.33 -19.73
N ALA A 96 9.26 2.98 -20.81
CA ALA A 96 9.02 1.74 -21.55
C ALA A 96 9.31 0.50 -20.68
N VAL A 97 8.54 -0.55 -20.90
CA VAL A 97 8.77 -1.88 -20.37
C VAL A 97 9.59 -2.63 -21.40
N ASP A 98 10.73 -3.19 -21.00
CA ASP A 98 11.55 -3.99 -21.91
C ASP A 98 10.88 -5.32 -22.27
N ARG A 99 11.34 -5.94 -23.35
CA ARG A 99 10.75 -7.16 -23.89
C ARG A 99 10.77 -8.33 -22.89
N SER A 100 11.87 -8.52 -22.17
CA SER A 100 11.98 -9.63 -21.19
C SER A 100 10.97 -9.47 -20.06
N THR A 101 10.79 -8.23 -19.61
CA THR A 101 9.79 -7.86 -18.61
C THR A 101 8.36 -8.02 -19.13
N ALA A 102 8.10 -7.70 -20.40
CA ALA A 102 6.80 -7.90 -21.03
C ALA A 102 6.46 -9.39 -21.22
N GLU A 103 7.43 -10.21 -21.61
CA GLU A 103 7.30 -11.67 -21.69
C GLU A 103 7.00 -12.27 -20.31
N HIS A 104 7.76 -11.89 -19.29
CA HIS A 104 7.51 -12.32 -17.91
C HIS A 104 6.13 -11.89 -17.39
N LEU A 105 5.74 -10.64 -17.64
CA LEU A 105 4.41 -10.14 -17.27
C LEU A 105 3.29 -10.95 -17.93
N PHE A 106 3.48 -11.37 -19.19
CA PHE A 106 2.53 -12.24 -19.88
C PHE A 106 2.41 -13.61 -19.19
N GLU A 107 3.53 -14.22 -18.76
CA GLU A 107 3.50 -15.47 -17.99
C GLU A 107 2.77 -15.31 -16.66
N VAL A 108 3.04 -14.23 -15.93
CA VAL A 108 2.34 -13.91 -14.67
C VAL A 108 0.83 -13.75 -14.89
N ILE A 109 0.41 -13.07 -15.97
CA ILE A 109 -1.01 -12.91 -16.30
C ILE A 109 -1.68 -14.28 -16.54
N ASN A 110 -1.04 -15.18 -17.29
CA ASN A 110 -1.62 -16.47 -17.65
C ASN A 110 -1.57 -17.49 -16.50
N SER A 111 -0.67 -17.33 -15.54
CA SER A 111 -0.63 -18.17 -14.34
C SER A 111 -1.72 -17.83 -13.31
N ARG A 112 -2.41 -16.70 -13.45
CA ARG A 112 -3.46 -16.22 -12.53
C ARG A 112 -4.80 -16.02 -13.22
N GLU A 113 -5.71 -16.97 -13.02
CA GLU A 113 -7.01 -17.01 -13.71
C GLU A 113 -7.89 -15.77 -13.44
N ASP A 114 -7.87 -15.25 -12.22
CA ASP A 114 -8.61 -14.05 -11.82
C ASP A 114 -8.12 -12.79 -12.57
N VAL A 115 -6.80 -12.63 -12.68
CA VAL A 115 -6.16 -11.54 -13.42
C VAL A 115 -6.46 -11.65 -14.91
N LEU A 116 -6.30 -12.83 -15.50
CA LEU A 116 -6.60 -13.08 -16.90
C LEU A 116 -8.06 -12.73 -17.23
N ARG A 117 -9.01 -13.24 -16.45
CA ARG A 117 -10.45 -12.95 -16.61
C ARG A 117 -10.74 -11.45 -16.51
N ARG A 118 -10.10 -10.75 -15.55
CA ARG A 118 -10.24 -9.29 -15.38
C ARG A 118 -9.77 -8.54 -16.63
N LEU A 119 -8.63 -8.90 -17.20
CA LEU A 119 -8.07 -8.23 -18.37
C LEU A 119 -8.88 -8.49 -19.64
N ILE A 120 -9.38 -9.72 -19.84
CA ILE A 120 -10.26 -10.06 -20.96
C ILE A 120 -11.55 -9.23 -20.89
N ARG A 121 -12.20 -9.17 -19.73
CA ARG A 121 -13.43 -8.39 -19.53
C ARG A 121 -13.26 -6.89 -19.81
N ARG A 122 -12.05 -6.34 -19.60
CA ARG A 122 -11.72 -4.94 -19.87
C ARG A 122 -11.15 -4.68 -21.27
N CYS A 123 -11.15 -5.69 -22.15
CA CYS A 123 -10.51 -5.63 -23.48
C CYS A 123 -9.03 -5.22 -23.41
N ALA A 124 -8.35 -5.52 -22.30
CA ALA A 124 -6.98 -5.13 -22.03
C ALA A 124 -5.99 -6.26 -22.30
N TYR A 125 -6.43 -7.50 -22.51
CA TYR A 125 -5.52 -8.64 -22.68
C TYR A 125 -4.69 -8.57 -23.98
N LEU A 126 -5.30 -8.12 -25.09
CA LEU A 126 -4.66 -8.09 -26.41
C LEU A 126 -3.34 -7.30 -26.41
N LYS A 127 -3.27 -6.18 -25.69
CA LYS A 127 -2.04 -5.37 -25.62
C LYS A 127 -0.84 -6.13 -25.06
N TYR A 128 -1.07 -7.09 -24.14
CA TYR A 128 0.00 -7.90 -23.56
C TYR A 128 0.45 -9.00 -24.53
N VAL A 129 -0.46 -9.48 -25.39
CA VAL A 129 -0.12 -10.40 -26.49
C VAL A 129 0.76 -9.68 -27.51
N GLU A 130 0.32 -8.50 -27.98
CA GLU A 130 1.06 -7.66 -28.93
C GLU A 130 2.45 -7.30 -28.40
N ALA A 131 2.53 -6.94 -27.11
CA ALA A 131 3.79 -6.59 -26.48
C ALA A 131 4.78 -7.75 -26.39
N ARG A 132 4.30 -8.95 -26.09
CA ARG A 132 5.11 -10.18 -26.10
C ARG A 132 5.64 -10.50 -27.50
N LEU A 133 4.83 -10.27 -28.54
CA LEU A 133 5.24 -10.47 -29.93
C LEU A 133 6.23 -9.41 -30.43
N GLY A 134 6.30 -8.26 -29.75
CA GLY A 134 7.14 -7.12 -30.13
C GLY A 134 6.42 -6.12 -31.04
N ASP A 135 5.11 -6.30 -31.26
CA ASP A 135 4.30 -5.42 -32.11
C ASP A 135 3.90 -4.12 -31.40
N ARG A 136 4.05 -4.09 -30.07
CA ARG A 136 3.70 -2.94 -29.22
C ARG A 136 4.70 -2.75 -28.07
N THR A 137 5.07 -1.51 -27.80
CA THR A 137 5.77 -1.15 -26.56
C THR A 137 4.75 -0.91 -25.45
N LEU A 138 4.89 -1.61 -24.31
CA LEU A 138 4.13 -1.29 -23.10
C LEU A 138 4.81 -0.16 -22.35
N TYR A 139 4.00 0.75 -21.82
CA TYR A 139 4.47 1.76 -20.89
C TYR A 139 4.08 1.43 -19.47
N ALA A 140 4.94 1.81 -18.55
CA ALA A 140 4.81 1.40 -17.17
C ALA A 140 3.67 2.13 -16.42
N ASP A 141 3.15 3.24 -16.95
CA ASP A 141 1.89 3.85 -16.51
C ASP A 141 0.65 3.12 -17.05
N GLU A 142 0.71 2.54 -18.25
CA GLU A 142 -0.37 1.73 -18.81
C GLU A 142 -0.59 0.48 -17.96
N ILE A 143 0.46 -0.31 -17.72
CA ILE A 143 0.34 -1.54 -16.95
C ILE A 143 -0.10 -1.28 -15.50
N LEU A 144 0.22 -0.09 -14.95
CA LEU A 144 -0.20 0.29 -13.61
C LEU A 144 -1.71 0.54 -13.52
N LYS A 145 -2.32 1.09 -14.58
CA LYS A 145 -3.78 1.24 -14.69
C LYS A 145 -4.48 -0.12 -14.65
N ASP A 146 -3.83 -1.16 -15.17
CA ASP A 146 -4.32 -2.53 -15.14
C ASP A 146 -4.03 -3.29 -13.84
N GLY A 147 -3.30 -2.65 -12.91
CA GLY A 147 -2.92 -3.25 -11.64
C GLY A 147 -1.60 -4.01 -11.69
N PHE A 148 -0.59 -3.52 -12.42
CA PHE A 148 0.76 -4.08 -12.38
C PHE A 148 1.81 -3.02 -12.04
N CYS A 149 2.74 -3.35 -11.15
CA CYS A 149 3.88 -2.49 -10.85
C CYS A 149 5.15 -3.08 -11.49
N ILE A 150 5.89 -2.29 -12.26
CA ILE A 150 7.13 -2.75 -12.91
C ILE A 150 8.18 -3.26 -11.92
N ASN A 151 8.17 -2.75 -10.69
CA ASN A 151 9.11 -3.18 -9.64
C ASN A 151 8.59 -4.37 -8.82
N MET A 152 7.42 -4.92 -9.16
CA MET A 152 6.76 -6.00 -8.42
C MET A 152 5.81 -6.78 -9.35
N ILE A 153 6.36 -7.31 -10.44
CA ILE A 153 5.57 -7.89 -11.54
C ILE A 153 4.89 -9.19 -11.12
N ASP A 154 5.54 -9.97 -10.26
CA ASP A 154 5.04 -11.24 -9.74
C ASP A 154 3.81 -11.10 -8.83
N THR A 155 3.50 -9.87 -8.40
CA THR A 155 2.43 -9.57 -7.46
C THR A 155 1.45 -8.57 -8.08
N PRO A 156 0.43 -9.06 -8.83
CA PRO A 156 -0.58 -8.22 -9.45
C PRO A 156 -1.40 -7.46 -8.41
N LEU A 157 -1.46 -6.15 -8.60
CA LEU A 157 -2.19 -5.20 -7.78
C LEU A 157 -3.66 -5.09 -8.20
N CYS A 158 -4.42 -4.33 -7.40
CA CYS A 158 -5.73 -3.84 -7.79
C CYS A 158 -5.57 -2.71 -8.83
N PRO A 159 -6.49 -2.59 -9.81
CA PRO A 159 -6.48 -1.46 -10.73
C PRO A 159 -6.71 -0.15 -9.98
N MET A 160 -5.93 0.89 -10.31
CA MET A 160 -6.01 2.21 -9.66
C MET A 160 -6.12 3.33 -10.69
N LYS A 161 -6.58 4.50 -10.25
CA LYS A 161 -6.55 5.71 -11.08
C LYS A 161 -5.11 6.22 -11.19
N VAL A 162 -4.50 6.07 -12.37
CA VAL A 162 -3.14 6.57 -12.65
C VAL A 162 -3.23 7.90 -13.38
N VAL A 163 -2.52 8.90 -12.88
CA VAL A 163 -2.40 10.24 -13.46
C VAL A 163 -0.95 10.48 -13.85
N THR A 164 -0.72 11.04 -15.04
CA THR A 164 0.63 11.32 -15.54
C THR A 164 1.01 12.80 -15.42
N ASN A 165 0.01 13.69 -15.41
CA ASN A 165 0.22 15.11 -15.15
C ASN A 165 0.36 15.36 -13.63
N LEU A 166 1.49 15.95 -13.20
CA LEU A 166 1.76 16.16 -11.78
C LEU A 166 0.84 17.21 -11.15
N GLN A 167 0.57 18.30 -11.86
CA GLN A 167 -0.34 19.36 -11.40
C GLN A 167 -1.74 18.79 -11.14
N GLU A 168 -2.33 18.08 -12.10
CA GLU A 168 -3.64 17.42 -11.95
C GLU A 168 -3.65 16.46 -10.75
N ALA A 169 -2.53 15.77 -10.50
CA ALA A 169 -2.45 14.80 -9.43
C ALA A 169 -2.40 15.43 -8.03
N VAL A 170 -1.81 16.62 -7.87
CA VAL A 170 -1.54 17.22 -6.55
C VAL A 170 -2.39 18.45 -6.23
N TRP A 171 -3.04 19.07 -7.21
CA TRP A 171 -3.75 20.35 -7.06
C TRP A 171 -4.86 20.33 -6.02
N ASP A 172 -5.74 19.33 -6.06
CA ASP A 172 -6.88 19.18 -5.14
C ASP A 172 -6.66 18.09 -4.07
N ALA A 173 -5.42 17.60 -3.90
CA ALA A 173 -5.14 16.53 -2.94
C ALA A 173 -5.20 17.03 -1.48
N ASP A 174 -5.90 16.32 -0.61
CA ASP A 174 -5.92 16.57 0.83
C ASP A 174 -4.75 15.86 1.53
N ILE A 175 -4.45 14.65 1.08
CA ILE A 175 -3.32 13.84 1.54
C ILE A 175 -2.42 13.50 0.36
N VAL A 176 -1.13 13.78 0.51
CA VAL A 176 -0.08 13.53 -0.47
C VAL A 176 0.87 12.50 0.12
N VAL A 177 0.93 11.32 -0.47
CA VAL A 177 1.82 10.25 -0.05
C VAL A 177 3.08 10.32 -0.89
N ASN A 178 4.23 10.65 -0.28
CA ASN A 178 5.52 10.59 -0.97
C ASN A 178 5.99 9.12 -1.06
N GLY A 179 5.84 8.53 -2.25
CA GLY A 179 6.35 7.22 -2.61
C GLY A 179 7.56 7.27 -3.56
N VAL A 180 8.14 8.45 -3.83
CA VAL A 180 9.38 8.56 -4.62
C VAL A 180 10.61 8.22 -3.76
N PRO A 181 11.71 7.75 -4.37
CA PRO A 181 12.98 7.58 -3.66
C PRO A 181 13.44 8.88 -2.99
N SER A 182 14.26 8.76 -1.95
CA SER A 182 14.82 9.91 -1.22
C SER A 182 15.65 10.84 -2.12
N THR A 183 16.35 10.28 -3.12
CA THR A 183 17.14 11.05 -4.11
C THR A 183 16.29 11.99 -4.95
N ASP A 184 15.06 11.58 -5.27
CA ASP A 184 14.18 12.31 -6.20
C ASP A 184 13.16 13.17 -5.44
N THR A 185 13.08 12.99 -4.11
CA THR A 185 12.10 13.67 -3.25
C THR A 185 12.22 15.18 -3.37
N ARG A 186 13.43 15.75 -3.33
CA ARG A 186 13.63 17.20 -3.41
C ARG A 186 13.11 17.77 -4.73
N GLU A 187 13.59 17.26 -5.86
CA GLU A 187 13.23 17.72 -7.21
C GLU A 187 11.70 17.66 -7.44
N VAL A 188 11.07 16.53 -7.10
CA VAL A 188 9.63 16.35 -7.31
C VAL A 188 8.81 17.28 -6.43
N PHE A 189 9.20 17.47 -5.16
CA PHE A 189 8.46 18.36 -4.26
C PHE A 189 8.71 19.85 -4.57
N GLU A 190 9.86 20.22 -5.13
CA GLU A 190 10.10 21.57 -5.65
C GLU A 190 9.14 21.89 -6.81
N GLU A 191 8.94 20.95 -7.75
CA GLU A 191 7.96 21.10 -8.83
C GLU A 191 6.53 21.23 -8.28
N ILE A 192 6.17 20.37 -7.32
CA ILE A 192 4.87 20.40 -6.65
C ILE A 192 4.62 21.75 -5.94
N SER A 193 5.65 22.34 -5.34
CA SER A 193 5.54 23.60 -4.60
C SER A 193 4.96 24.73 -5.45
N VAL A 194 5.25 24.75 -6.75
CA VAL A 194 4.76 25.77 -7.69
C VAL A 194 3.24 25.74 -7.75
N TYR A 195 2.65 24.56 -7.81
CA TYR A 195 1.20 24.37 -7.88
C TYR A 195 0.49 24.65 -6.55
N TRP A 196 1.18 24.54 -5.41
CA TRP A 196 0.58 24.79 -4.10
C TRP A 196 0.55 26.25 -3.67
N LYS A 197 1.29 27.14 -4.35
CA LYS A 197 1.28 28.59 -4.06
C LYS A 197 -0.12 29.21 -4.18
N GLU A 198 -0.95 28.67 -5.05
CA GLU A 198 -2.31 29.17 -5.32
C GLU A 198 -3.38 28.47 -4.46
N ARG A 199 -3.00 27.51 -3.61
CA ARG A 199 -3.95 26.78 -2.77
C ARG A 199 -4.30 27.54 -1.50
N ILE A 200 -5.59 27.47 -1.15
CA ILE A 200 -6.12 28.01 0.11
C ILE A 200 -5.69 27.14 1.30
N SER A 201 -5.66 25.81 1.13
CA SER A 201 -5.30 24.85 2.16
C SER A 201 -4.09 24.01 1.75
N MET A 202 -3.17 23.84 2.70
CA MET A 202 -2.00 22.97 2.53
C MET A 202 -2.37 21.51 2.79
N PRO A 203 -1.85 20.55 2.00
CA PRO A 203 -2.12 19.14 2.21
C PRO A 203 -1.35 18.57 3.41
N ILE A 204 -1.83 17.43 3.90
CA ILE A 204 -1.06 16.56 4.79
C ILE A 204 -0.14 15.71 3.92
N ILE A 205 1.14 15.62 4.27
CA ILE A 205 2.12 14.83 3.52
C ILE A 205 2.52 13.62 4.35
N ILE A 206 2.47 12.41 3.77
CA ILE A 206 2.95 11.18 4.40
C ILE A 206 4.15 10.67 3.60
N SER A 207 5.34 10.78 4.17
CA SER A 207 6.57 10.32 3.53
C SER A 207 6.83 8.84 3.78
N LEU A 208 6.91 8.08 2.69
CA LEU A 208 7.35 6.68 2.67
C LEU A 208 8.82 6.55 2.25
N ALA A 209 9.44 7.66 1.84
CA ALA A 209 10.80 7.68 1.34
C ALA A 209 11.78 7.26 2.43
N LYS A 210 12.70 6.35 2.07
CA LYS A 210 13.78 5.90 2.94
C LYS A 210 15.10 6.36 2.35
N GLY A 211 15.97 6.85 3.22
CA GLY A 211 17.26 7.42 2.86
C GLY A 211 17.42 8.79 3.48
N ILE A 212 18.67 9.21 3.57
CA ILE A 212 19.07 10.48 4.14
C ILE A 212 20.07 11.14 3.19
N GLU A 213 20.06 12.46 3.11
CA GLU A 213 21.07 13.22 2.38
C GLU A 213 22.11 13.76 3.36
N ALA A 214 23.38 13.70 2.97
CA ALA A 214 24.46 14.29 3.73
C ALA A 214 24.80 15.65 3.12
N ALA A 215 24.55 16.73 3.86
CA ALA A 215 25.00 18.06 3.52
C ALA A 215 26.34 18.31 4.21
N LEU A 216 27.41 18.58 3.45
CA LEU A 216 28.78 18.68 3.96
C LEU A 216 29.21 20.11 4.34
N SER A 217 28.49 21.13 3.87
CA SER A 217 28.82 22.54 4.05
C SER A 217 27.56 23.34 4.45
N PRO A 218 27.66 24.39 5.29
CA PRO A 218 28.87 24.87 5.98
C PRO A 218 29.29 23.98 7.16
N VAL A 219 28.36 23.19 7.71
CA VAL A 219 28.61 22.20 8.76
C VAL A 219 28.00 20.87 8.31
N PRO A 220 28.74 19.74 8.41
CA PRO A 220 28.20 18.43 8.09
C PRO A 220 26.95 18.10 8.90
N HIS A 221 25.83 17.87 8.22
CA HIS A 221 24.58 17.45 8.85
C HIS A 221 23.77 16.53 7.93
N ILE A 222 22.85 15.82 8.55
CA ILE A 222 21.93 14.91 7.86
C ILE A 222 20.63 15.64 7.57
N ILE A 223 20.13 15.52 6.35
CA ILE A 223 18.81 15.99 5.95
C ILE A 223 17.90 14.78 5.76
N THR A 224 16.80 14.73 6.51
CA THR A 224 15.79 13.67 6.42
C THR A 224 14.76 13.95 5.33
N PRO A 225 14.06 12.95 4.79
CA PRO A 225 13.04 13.14 3.75
C PRO A 225 11.96 14.16 4.13
N THR A 226 11.50 14.18 5.38
CA THR A 226 10.51 15.18 5.84
C THR A 226 11.08 16.60 5.82
N GLN A 227 12.36 16.78 6.16
CA GLN A 227 13.05 18.06 6.05
C GLN A 227 13.23 18.48 4.59
N MET A 228 13.54 17.56 3.68
CA MET A 228 13.61 17.84 2.24
C MET A 228 12.27 18.37 1.72
N ILE A 229 11.17 17.71 2.07
CA ILE A 229 9.82 18.12 1.68
C ILE A 229 9.50 19.51 2.23
N LYS A 230 9.80 19.76 3.51
CA LYS A 230 9.59 21.07 4.14
C LYS A 230 10.36 22.18 3.40
N LEU A 231 11.64 21.96 3.12
CA LEU A 231 12.49 22.93 2.43
C LEU A 231 12.03 23.18 0.99
N ALA A 232 11.62 22.12 0.28
CA ALA A 232 11.15 22.19 -1.10
C ALA A 232 9.81 22.90 -1.24
N THR A 233 8.88 22.70 -0.30
CA THR A 233 7.47 23.14 -0.45
C THR A 233 7.07 24.30 0.44
N GLY A 234 7.81 24.56 1.52
CA GLY A 234 7.38 25.49 2.57
C GLY A 234 6.22 24.97 3.43
N VAL A 235 5.77 23.73 3.22
CA VAL A 235 4.70 23.13 4.05
C VAL A 235 5.18 23.03 5.50
N PRO A 236 4.35 23.45 6.49
CA PRO A 236 4.70 23.35 7.90
C PRO A 236 5.03 21.91 8.29
N MET A 237 6.08 21.71 9.11
CA MET A 237 6.46 20.37 9.59
C MET A 237 5.34 19.67 10.33
N GLU A 238 4.40 20.41 10.92
CA GLU A 238 3.23 19.83 11.56
C GLU A 238 2.35 19.02 10.60
N ASN A 239 2.35 19.34 9.30
CA ASN A 239 1.57 18.64 8.27
C ASN A 239 2.35 17.53 7.58
N ILE A 240 3.62 17.31 7.95
CA ILE A 240 4.48 16.29 7.33
C ILE A 240 4.68 15.15 8.32
N LEU A 241 4.27 13.96 7.90
CA LEU A 241 4.41 12.71 8.61
C LEU A 241 5.43 11.81 7.90
N TYR A 242 6.03 10.90 8.63
CA TYR A 242 6.84 9.80 8.10
C TYR A 242 6.19 8.48 8.45
N LEU A 243 6.17 7.54 7.50
CA LEU A 243 5.74 6.16 7.76
C LEU A 243 6.87 5.21 7.38
N GLY A 244 7.34 4.48 8.39
CA GLY A 244 8.43 3.50 8.25
C GLY A 244 8.15 2.22 9.03
N GLY A 245 8.99 1.21 8.82
CA GLY A 245 8.87 -0.09 9.49
C GLY A 245 9.44 -1.24 8.65
N PRO A 246 9.40 -2.48 9.17
CA PRO A 246 9.55 -3.70 8.39
C PRO A 246 8.34 -3.87 7.47
N ASN A 247 8.41 -3.28 6.28
CA ASN A 247 7.30 -3.20 5.34
C ASN A 247 7.74 -3.62 3.93
N ILE A 248 8.00 -4.91 3.75
CA ILE A 248 8.30 -5.47 2.44
C ILE A 248 7.02 -5.43 1.61
N ALA A 249 7.08 -4.79 0.44
CA ALA A 249 5.90 -4.43 -0.34
C ALA A 249 5.09 -5.66 -0.78
N ALA A 250 5.77 -6.71 -1.26
CA ALA A 250 5.11 -7.93 -1.72
C ALA A 250 4.42 -8.68 -0.58
N GLU A 251 5.07 -8.83 0.59
CA GLU A 251 4.52 -9.48 1.77
C GLU A 251 3.23 -8.78 2.25
N ILE A 252 3.27 -7.44 2.31
CA ILE A 252 2.11 -6.65 2.73
C ILE A 252 0.94 -6.83 1.77
N TYR A 253 1.19 -6.79 0.46
CA TYR A 253 0.13 -6.97 -0.51
C TYR A 253 -0.44 -8.41 -0.49
N ASN A 254 0.39 -9.40 -0.17
CA ASN A 254 -0.02 -10.79 0.05
C ASN A 254 -0.72 -11.02 1.40
N LYS A 255 -1.02 -9.95 2.15
CA LYS A 255 -1.70 -9.97 3.45
C LYS A 255 -0.89 -10.67 4.56
N GLU A 256 0.42 -10.72 4.43
CA GLU A 256 1.30 -11.11 5.53
C GLU A 256 1.34 -10.01 6.60
N TYR A 257 1.54 -10.41 7.84
CA TYR A 257 1.53 -9.48 8.97
C TYR A 257 2.71 -8.51 8.90
N ALA A 258 2.42 -7.22 8.84
CA ALA A 258 3.42 -6.17 8.88
C ALA A 258 3.09 -5.14 9.95
N ASN A 259 4.17 -4.62 10.57
CA ASN A 259 4.10 -3.52 11.51
C ASN A 259 4.71 -2.27 10.90
N ALA A 260 3.99 -1.16 10.97
CA ALA A 260 4.48 0.15 10.58
C ALA A 260 4.35 1.15 11.73
N ARG A 261 5.23 2.14 11.70
CA ARG A 261 5.26 3.28 12.61
C ARG A 261 5.01 4.54 11.81
N ILE A 262 4.04 5.33 12.26
CA ILE A 262 3.83 6.69 11.74
C ILE A 262 4.34 7.71 12.76
N CYS A 263 5.17 8.63 12.28
CA CYS A 263 5.80 9.66 13.09
C CYS A 263 5.50 11.05 12.55
N GLY A 264 5.50 12.05 13.44
CA GLY A 264 5.20 13.45 13.14
C GLY A 264 4.29 14.07 14.19
N ALA A 265 3.66 15.20 13.86
CA ALA A 265 2.86 15.96 14.82
C ALA A 265 1.63 15.18 15.31
N GLU A 266 1.34 15.29 16.60
CA GLU A 266 0.26 14.57 17.26
C GLU A 266 -1.11 14.81 16.62
N LYS A 267 -1.35 16.05 16.15
CA LYS A 267 -2.55 16.47 15.42
C LYS A 267 -2.98 15.49 14.32
N TRP A 268 -2.01 14.99 13.53
CA TRP A 268 -2.30 14.08 12.42
C TRP A 268 -1.85 12.65 12.68
N ARG A 269 -0.79 12.45 13.47
CA ARG A 269 -0.19 11.14 13.69
C ARG A 269 -1.20 10.11 14.22
N LYS A 270 -2.01 10.47 15.22
CA LYS A 270 -3.00 9.54 15.81
C LYS A 270 -4.18 9.24 14.88
N PRO A 271 -4.87 10.25 14.30
CA PRO A 271 -5.96 9.99 13.34
C PRO A 271 -5.50 9.19 12.11
N ILE A 272 -4.34 9.55 11.54
CA ILE A 272 -3.81 8.85 10.37
C ILE A 272 -3.38 7.42 10.75
N ALA A 273 -2.81 7.18 11.94
CA ALA A 273 -2.54 5.82 12.40
C ALA A 273 -3.81 4.96 12.47
N ASN A 274 -4.91 5.51 13.00
CA ASN A 274 -6.20 4.80 13.06
C ASN A 274 -6.76 4.49 11.67
N PHE A 275 -6.72 5.49 10.78
CA PHE A 275 -7.14 5.39 9.39
C PHE A 275 -6.32 4.35 8.60
N LEU A 276 -5.01 4.29 8.79
CA LEU A 276 -4.16 3.34 8.06
C LEU A 276 -4.18 1.91 8.62
N ARG A 277 -4.69 1.71 9.83
CA ARG A 277 -4.66 0.40 10.50
C ARG A 277 -5.64 -0.59 9.84
N GLN A 278 -5.10 -1.70 9.37
CA GLN A 278 -5.81 -2.83 8.78
C GLN A 278 -5.50 -4.13 9.56
N PRO A 279 -6.25 -5.23 9.35
CA PRO A 279 -6.02 -6.49 10.08
C PRO A 279 -4.60 -7.08 9.95
N HIS A 280 -3.99 -6.95 8.77
CA HIS A 280 -2.65 -7.46 8.47
C HIS A 280 -1.57 -6.36 8.42
N PHE A 281 -1.98 -5.10 8.34
CA PHE A 281 -1.08 -3.94 8.35
C PHE A 281 -1.34 -3.08 9.59
N ILE A 282 -0.58 -3.35 10.65
CA ILE A 282 -0.76 -2.70 11.94
C ILE A 282 0.10 -1.44 12.00
N VAL A 283 -0.57 -0.29 12.09
CA VAL A 283 0.08 1.01 12.20
C VAL A 283 0.03 1.51 13.64
N TRP A 284 1.21 1.83 14.16
CA TRP A 284 1.41 2.41 15.48
C TRP A 284 1.94 3.83 15.35
N ASP A 285 1.54 4.72 16.26
CA ASP A 285 2.10 6.06 16.31
C ASP A 285 3.42 6.08 17.10
N ASN A 286 4.37 6.94 16.71
CA ASN A 286 5.53 7.32 17.55
C ASN A 286 5.89 8.82 17.37
N SER A 287 6.17 9.55 18.45
CA SER A 287 6.51 10.98 18.37
C SER A 287 7.95 11.21 17.88
N ASP A 288 8.82 10.20 17.99
CA ASP A 288 10.21 10.31 17.58
C ASP A 288 10.37 10.16 16.06
N LEU A 289 10.19 11.29 15.37
CA LEU A 289 10.34 11.40 13.92
C LEU A 289 11.78 11.15 13.45
N ILE A 290 12.74 11.82 14.08
CA ILE A 290 14.13 11.86 13.61
C ILE A 290 14.78 10.49 13.70
N THR A 291 14.62 9.78 14.82
CA THR A 291 15.21 8.44 14.97
C THR A 291 14.66 7.48 13.93
N HIS A 292 13.35 7.51 13.67
CA HIS A 292 12.72 6.60 12.71
C HIS A 292 13.14 6.87 11.26
N GLU A 293 13.30 8.14 10.87
CA GLU A 293 13.80 8.51 9.55
C GLU A 293 15.27 8.13 9.37
N VAL A 294 16.12 8.46 10.34
CA VAL A 294 17.56 8.17 10.29
C VAL A 294 17.80 6.66 10.26
N MET A 295 17.16 5.89 11.16
CA MET A 295 17.25 4.43 11.14
C MET A 295 16.68 3.84 9.85
N GLY A 296 15.60 4.42 9.32
CA GLY A 296 15.03 4.05 8.03
C GLY A 296 15.99 4.24 6.86
N GLY A 297 16.79 5.31 6.87
CA GLY A 297 17.84 5.57 5.89
C GLY A 297 19.07 4.66 6.05
N LEU A 298 19.50 4.41 7.28
CA LEU A 298 20.70 3.61 7.57
C LEU A 298 20.49 2.11 7.37
N LYS A 299 19.25 1.60 7.46
CA LYS A 299 18.97 0.15 7.37
C LYS A 299 19.54 -0.51 6.11
N ASN A 300 19.56 0.22 4.99
CA ASN A 300 20.05 -0.31 3.73
C ASN A 300 21.58 -0.44 3.73
N VAL A 301 22.28 0.50 4.38
CA VAL A 301 23.74 0.42 4.58
C VAL A 301 24.09 -0.78 5.46
N TYR A 302 23.36 -0.97 6.56
CA TYR A 302 23.53 -2.15 7.42
C TYR A 302 23.25 -3.46 6.68
N ALA A 303 22.21 -3.51 5.85
CA ALA A 303 21.89 -4.71 5.05
C ALA A 303 23.00 -5.07 4.06
N ILE A 304 23.60 -4.09 3.38
CA ILE A 304 24.74 -4.30 2.48
C ILE A 304 25.94 -4.83 3.27
N GLY A 305 26.27 -4.21 4.40
CA GLY A 305 27.37 -4.66 5.26
C GLY A 305 27.18 -6.09 5.76
N ALA A 306 25.99 -6.41 6.25
CA ALA A 306 25.65 -7.77 6.69
C ALA A 306 25.75 -8.80 5.56
N GLY A 307 25.28 -8.46 4.35
CA GLY A 307 25.39 -9.33 3.18
C GLY A 307 26.83 -9.61 2.75
N LEU A 308 27.69 -8.59 2.77
CA LEU A 308 29.12 -8.73 2.48
C LEU A 308 29.80 -9.64 3.51
N ILE A 309 29.55 -9.41 4.80
CA ILE A 309 30.11 -10.24 5.88
C ILE A 309 29.62 -11.69 5.76
N ALA A 310 28.33 -11.92 5.52
CA ALA A 310 27.78 -13.25 5.37
C ALA A 310 28.41 -14.01 4.19
N LYS A 311 28.62 -13.33 3.05
CA LYS A 311 29.27 -13.93 1.88
C LYS A 311 30.75 -14.22 2.12
N LEU A 312 31.46 -13.30 2.78
CA LEU A 312 32.87 -13.49 3.14
C LEU A 312 33.03 -14.67 4.11
N PHE A 313 32.17 -14.76 5.12
CA PHE A 313 32.15 -15.87 6.07
C PHE A 313 31.91 -17.22 5.36
N ALA A 314 30.94 -17.27 4.43
CA ALA A 314 30.67 -18.48 3.65
C ALA A 314 31.86 -18.92 2.77
N LEU A 315 32.67 -17.96 2.28
CA LEU A 315 33.89 -18.24 1.51
C LEU A 315 35.05 -18.70 2.38
N LEU A 316 35.23 -18.10 3.57
CA LEU A 316 36.32 -18.43 4.49
C LEU A 316 36.08 -19.73 5.26
N PHE A 317 34.81 -20.10 5.48
CA PHE A 317 34.43 -21.29 6.24
C PHE A 317 33.43 -22.18 5.48
N PRO A 318 33.80 -22.75 4.31
CA PRO A 318 32.90 -23.55 3.49
C PRO A 318 32.45 -24.87 4.15
N ARG A 319 33.10 -25.29 5.26
CA ARG A 319 32.79 -26.51 6.02
C ARG A 319 32.02 -26.26 7.33
N CYS A 320 31.63 -25.01 7.63
CA CYS A 320 30.81 -24.76 8.82
C CYS A 320 29.36 -25.19 8.53
N ASP A 321 28.98 -26.39 8.97
CA ASP A 321 27.64 -26.96 8.85
C ASP A 321 26.62 -25.97 9.44
N ARG A 322 25.60 -25.58 8.65
CA ARG A 322 24.55 -24.60 9.00
C ARG A 322 23.72 -24.97 10.24
N ARG A 323 23.97 -26.13 10.86
CA ARG A 323 23.21 -26.69 11.98
C ARG A 323 23.57 -26.15 13.37
N LYS A 324 24.54 -25.24 13.53
CA LYS A 324 24.98 -24.77 14.88
C LYS A 324 24.75 -23.29 15.22
N LEU A 325 24.05 -22.52 14.39
CA LEU A 325 23.84 -21.07 14.62
C LEU A 325 22.38 -20.67 14.92
N ALA A 326 21.54 -21.62 15.33
CA ALA A 326 20.20 -21.34 15.86
C ALA A 326 20.19 -21.49 17.38
N TYR A 327 20.70 -20.49 18.09
CA TYR A 327 20.37 -20.14 19.47
C TYR A 327 20.59 -18.64 19.67
#